data_AF-N9N2L9-F1
#
_entry.id   AF-N9N2L9-F1
#
_cell.length_a   1.000
_cell.length_b   1.000
_cell.length_c   1.000
_cell.angle_alpha   90.00
_cell.angle_beta   90.00
_cell.angle_gamma   90.00
#
_symmetry.space_group_name_H-M   'P 1'
#
loop_
_entity.id
_entity.type
_entity.pdbx_description
1 polymer ?
#
loop_
_entity_poly.entity_id
_entity_poly.type
_entity_poly.pdbx_seq_one_letter_code
_entity_poly.pdbx_strand_id
1 'polypeptide(L)'
;MIEIKHPLKEQFLVVIENGILLFLFKPKDLWIRFEGAPDALKWQTYSLIKQLLKFGYLRKEYDDEGNQFYSETALLHKAVLKDSFGNIISK
;
A
#
# COMPACT_ATOMS: atom_id res chain seq x y z
N MET A 1 3.19 -8.48 -7.01
CA MET A 1 2.89 -8.47 -5.56
C MET A 1 2.55 -9.86 -5.02
N ILE A 2 3.08 -10.95 -5.61
CA ILE A 2 2.88 -12.33 -5.14
C ILE A 2 3.60 -12.61 -3.80
N GLU A 3 4.64 -11.83 -3.53
CA GLU A 3 5.51 -11.93 -2.37
C GLU A 3 4.88 -11.35 -1.09
N ILE A 4 3.85 -10.51 -1.24
CA ILE A 4 3.10 -9.94 -0.11
C ILE A 4 1.96 -10.90 0.23
N LYS A 5 2.11 -11.59 1.37
CA LYS A 5 1.07 -12.44 1.95
C LYS A 5 0.51 -11.73 3.18
N HIS A 6 -0.45 -10.82 2.95
CA HIS A 6 -1.00 -9.98 4.00
C HIS A 6 -2.53 -9.84 3.86
N PRO A 7 -3.31 -9.93 4.96
CA PRO A 7 -4.78 -9.87 4.90
C PRO A 7 -5.33 -8.57 4.31
N LEU A 8 -4.63 -7.45 4.53
CA LEU A 8 -5.03 -6.14 3.98
C LEU A 8 -4.53 -5.86 2.55
N LYS A 9 -3.85 -6.81 1.89
CA LYS A 9 -3.26 -6.57 0.56
C LYS A 9 -4.33 -6.21 -0.47
N GLU A 10 -5.43 -6.96 -0.53
CA GLU A 10 -6.49 -6.74 -1.52
C GLU A 10 -7.20 -5.39 -1.28
N GLN A 11 -7.53 -5.07 -0.03
CA GLN A 11 -8.12 -3.77 0.30
C GLN A 11 -7.18 -2.60 -0.03
N PHE A 12 -5.87 -2.78 0.17
CA PHE A 12 -4.87 -1.80 -0.24
C PHE A 12 -4.86 -1.59 -1.76
N LEU A 13 -4.90 -2.66 -2.55
CA LEU A 13 -4.96 -2.54 -4.02
C LEU A 13 -6.18 -1.76 -4.48
N VAL A 14 -7.37 -2.07 -3.92
CA VAL A 14 -8.61 -1.33 -4.21
C VAL A 14 -8.48 0.16 -3.89
N VAL A 15 -7.82 0.51 -2.79
CA VAL A 15 -7.58 1.91 -2.41
C VAL A 15 -6.68 2.64 -3.43
N ILE A 16 -5.65 1.95 -3.94
CA ILE A 16 -4.70 2.51 -4.92
C ILE A 16 -5.34 2.62 -6.30
N GLU A 17 -6.03 1.58 -6.77
CA GLU A 17 -6.71 1.53 -8.08
C GLU A 17 -7.74 2.65 -8.25
N ASN A 18 -8.47 2.95 -7.20
CA ASN A 18 -9.48 4.01 -7.21
C ASN A 18 -8.87 5.41 -7.00
N GLY A 19 -7.54 5.54 -6.93
CA GLY A 19 -6.86 6.82 -6.77
C GLY A 19 -7.23 7.56 -5.46
N ILE A 20 -7.60 6.82 -4.42
CA ILE A 20 -8.15 7.41 -3.17
C ILE A 20 -7.03 8.00 -2.29
N LEU A 21 -5.77 7.63 -2.53
CA LEU A 21 -4.61 8.16 -1.82
C LEU A 21 -3.96 9.33 -2.58
N LEU A 22 -3.51 10.31 -1.81
CA LEU A 22 -2.65 11.38 -2.32
C LEU A 22 -1.24 10.81 -2.62
N PHE A 23 -0.47 11.54 -3.43
CA PHE A 23 0.94 11.21 -3.76
C PHE A 23 1.80 10.93 -2.52
N LEU A 24 1.46 11.53 -1.38
CA LEU A 24 2.02 11.27 -0.05
C LEU A 24 0.89 10.89 0.91
N PHE A 25 1.09 9.83 1.70
CA PHE A 25 0.11 9.38 2.69
C PHE A 25 0.76 8.96 4.02
N LYS A 26 -0.02 9.03 5.10
CA LYS A 26 0.27 8.49 6.42
C LYS A 26 -0.44 7.14 6.59
N PRO A 27 0.02 6.27 7.52
CA PRO A 27 -0.65 5.00 7.82
C PRO A 27 -2.13 5.16 8.17
N LYS A 28 -2.49 6.28 8.82
CA LYS A 28 -3.87 6.63 9.15
C LYS A 28 -4.76 6.77 7.92
N ASP A 29 -4.22 7.29 6.83
CA ASP A 29 -4.97 7.45 5.59
C ASP A 29 -5.33 6.08 5.01
N LEU A 30 -4.49 5.06 5.20
CA LEU A 30 -4.83 3.70 4.79
C LEU A 30 -5.87 3.06 5.71
N TRP A 31 -5.64 3.01 7.03
CA TRP A 31 -6.49 2.19 7.88
C TRP A 31 -7.93 2.70 8.03
N ILE A 32 -8.19 4.00 7.79
CA ILE A 32 -9.57 4.52 7.81
C ILE A 32 -10.38 4.06 6.59
N ARG A 33 -9.71 3.55 5.56
CA ARG A 33 -10.30 3.01 4.33
C ARG A 33 -10.47 1.49 4.38
N PHE A 34 -9.94 0.83 5.41
CA PHE A 34 -10.01 -0.62 5.55
C PHE A 34 -11.24 -1.05 6.36
N GLU A 35 -11.84 -2.17 5.96
CA GLU A 35 -12.92 -2.82 6.68
C GLU A 35 -12.34 -3.74 7.77
N GLY A 36 -12.88 -3.65 8.99
CA GLY A 36 -12.49 -4.52 10.10
C GLY A 36 -12.51 -3.85 11.47
N ALA A 37 -11.96 -4.54 12.47
CA ALA A 37 -11.89 -4.06 13.85
C ALA A 37 -10.83 -2.94 13.99
N PRO A 38 -11.18 -1.74 14.49
CA PRO A 38 -10.29 -0.56 14.51
C PRO A 38 -8.91 -0.79 15.13
N ASP A 39 -8.83 -1.58 16.21
CA ASP A 39 -7.58 -1.80 16.94
C ASP A 39 -6.63 -2.74 16.19
N ALA A 40 -7.16 -3.77 15.52
CA ALA A 40 -6.37 -4.69 14.70
C ALA A 40 -5.90 -4.01 13.41
N LEU A 41 -6.74 -3.15 12.81
CA LEU A 41 -6.44 -2.46 11.56
C LEU A 41 -5.19 -1.58 11.65
N LYS A 42 -4.96 -0.89 12.77
CA LYS A 42 -3.75 -0.07 12.96
C LYS A 42 -2.49 -0.94 12.82
N TRP A 43 -2.40 -2.02 13.59
CA TRP A 43 -1.23 -2.90 13.60
C TRP A 43 -1.04 -3.62 12.27
N GLN A 44 -2.12 -4.11 11.67
CA GLN A 44 -2.09 -4.75 10.36
C GLN A 44 -1.66 -3.77 9.26
N THR A 45 -2.07 -2.51 9.34
CA THR A 45 -1.65 -1.49 8.38
C THR A 45 -0.15 -1.20 8.47
N TYR A 46 0.38 -1.04 9.68
CA TYR A 46 1.84 -0.90 9.86
C TYR A 46 2.61 -2.14 9.37
N SER A 47 2.08 -3.34 9.62
CA SER A 47 2.65 -4.60 9.12
C SER A 47 2.68 -4.66 7.60
N LEU A 48 1.57 -4.29 6.94
CA LEU A 48 1.49 -4.21 5.48
C LEU A 48 2.51 -3.22 4.91
N ILE A 49 2.56 -2.00 5.45
CA ILE A 49 3.49 -0.95 5.01
C ILE A 49 4.94 -1.45 5.11
N LYS A 50 5.31 -2.16 6.19
CA LYS A 50 6.65 -2.76 6.31
C LYS A 50 6.97 -3.74 5.18
N GLN A 51 6.01 -4.59 4.79
CA GLN A 51 6.19 -5.51 3.67
C GLN A 51 6.31 -4.75 2.34
N LEU A 52 5.45 -3.76 2.11
CA LEU A 52 5.47 -2.93 0.91
C LEU A 52 6.81 -2.18 0.75
N LEU A 53 7.37 -1.65 1.84
CA LEU A 53 8.71 -1.04 1.85
C LEU A 53 9.80 -2.07 1.57
N LYS A 54 9.75 -3.23 2.23
CA LYS A 54 10.74 -4.31 2.08
C LYS A 54 10.87 -4.75 0.62
N PHE A 55 9.76 -4.80 -0.11
CA PHE A 55 9.73 -5.20 -1.52
C PHE A 55 9.74 -4.02 -2.50
N GLY A 56 9.93 -2.78 -2.02
CA GLY A 56 10.12 -1.60 -2.86
C GLY A 56 8.85 -1.06 -3.54
N TYR A 57 7.67 -1.43 -3.07
CA TYR A 57 6.39 -0.92 -3.56
C TYR A 57 6.07 0.48 -3.03
N LEU A 58 6.58 0.79 -1.84
CA LEU A 58 6.52 2.12 -1.24
C LEU A 58 7.93 2.62 -0.97
N ARG A 59 8.07 3.94 -0.88
CA ARG A 59 9.24 4.60 -0.31
C ARG A 59 8.83 5.47 0.87
N LYS A 60 9.75 5.67 1.80
CA LYS A 60 9.59 6.63 2.89
C LYS A 60 10.02 8.00 2.41
N GLU A 61 9.24 9.00 2.76
CA GLU A 61 9.51 10.41 2.49
C GLU A 61 9.45 11.18 3.80
N TYR A 62 10.14 12.31 3.85
CA TYR A 62 10.14 13.22 4.98
C TYR A 62 9.93 14.63 4.46
N ASP A 63 9.07 15.40 5.13
CA ASP A 63 8.99 16.85 4.89
C ASP A 63 10.09 17.59 5.65
N ASP A 64 10.16 18.92 5.44
CA ASP A 64 11.15 19.79 6.07
C ASP A 64 11.02 19.86 7.61
N GLU A 65 9.85 19.49 8.15
CA GLU A 65 9.59 19.38 9.59
C GLU A 65 9.99 18.00 10.16
N GLY A 66 10.41 17.06 9.32
CA GLY A 66 10.76 15.70 9.69
C GLY A 66 9.57 14.76 9.86
N ASN A 67 8.36 15.16 9.44
CA ASN A 67 7.20 14.29 9.43
C ASN A 67 7.38 13.21 8.36
N GLN A 68 7.18 11.95 8.75
CA GLN A 68 7.31 10.81 7.84
C GLN A 68 6.02 10.55 7.06
N PHE A 69 6.18 10.35 5.75
CA PHE A 69 5.14 9.94 4.81
C PHE A 69 5.58 8.73 3.99
N TYR A 70 4.63 8.19 3.23
CA TYR A 70 4.87 7.15 2.26
C TYR A 70 4.36 7.60 0.89
N SER A 71 5.10 7.24 -0.15
CA SER A 71 4.66 7.44 -1.53
C SER A 71 4.79 6.15 -2.33
N GLU A 72 3.98 6.03 -3.36
CA GLU A 72 4.04 4.95 -4.33
C GLU A 72 5.36 4.98 -5.11
N THR A 73 5.82 3.79 -5.51
CA THR A 73 6.93 3.65 -6.47
C THR A 73 6.40 3.25 -7.85
N ALA A 74 7.22 3.41 -8.87
CA ALA A 74 6.91 2.90 -10.21
C ALA A 74 6.68 1.38 -10.23
N LEU A 75 7.24 0.64 -9.26
CA LEU A 75 7.02 -0.80 -9.12
C LEU A 75 5.58 -1.11 -8.70
N LEU A 76 5.02 -0.33 -7.77
CA LEU A 76 3.62 -0.46 -7.37
C LEU A 76 2.69 -0.14 -8.53
N HIS A 77 2.92 0.97 -9.24
CA HIS A 77 2.11 1.33 -10.40
C HIS A 77 2.11 0.22 -11.47
N LYS A 78 3.29 -0.36 -11.76
CA LYS A 78 3.41 -1.52 -12.67
C LYS A 78 2.71 -2.77 -12.14
N ALA A 79 2.65 -2.97 -10.83
CA ALA A 79 1.99 -4.13 -10.25
C ALA A 79 0.46 -4.01 -10.32
N VAL A 80 -0.07 -2.81 -10.09
CA VAL A 80 -1.52 -2.52 -10.18
C VAL A 80 -2.00 -2.61 -11.63
N LEU A 81 -1.29 -1.98 -12.58
CA LEU A 81 -1.65 -2.05 -14.00
C LEU A 81 -1.60 -3.48 -14.58
N LYS A 82 -0.82 -4.39 -14.01
CA LYS A 82 -0.77 -5.78 -14.47
C LYS A 82 -1.98 -6.61 -14.05
N ASP A 83 -2.73 -6.18 -13.04
CA ASP A 83 -3.92 -6.87 -12.54
C ASP A 83 -5.18 -6.43 -13.30
N SER A 84 -5.29 -5.14 -13.64
CA SER A 84 -6.48 -4.55 -14.28
C SER A 84 -6.65 -4.86 -15.78
N PHE A 85 -5.61 -5.38 -16.45
CA PHE A 85 -5.62 -5.64 -17.90
C PHE A 85 -5.46 -7.12 -18.30
N GLY A 86 -5.50 -8.05 -17.33
CA GLY A 86 -5.58 -9.49 -17.58
C GLY A 86 -4.31 -10.12 -18.18
N ASN A 87 -3.50 -10.73 -17.31
CA ASN A 87 -2.32 -11.60 -17.53
C ASN A 87 -0.94 -10.88 -17.49
N ILE A 88 0.15 -11.41 -16.94
CA ILE A 88 0.53 -12.77 -16.48
C ILE A 88 1.10 -12.69 -15.05
N ILE A 89 0.57 -13.50 -14.12
CA ILE A 89 1.33 -13.95 -12.94
C ILE A 89 2.07 -15.21 -13.39
N SER A 90 3.38 -15.10 -13.67
CA SER A 90 4.13 -16.23 -14.25
C SER A 90 4.33 -17.31 -13.18
N LYS A 91 3.94 -18.54 -13.57
CA LYS A 91 4.14 -19.87 -12.97
C LYS A 91 5.01 -19.97 -11.70
#